data_AF-A0A7Y5SUR1-F1
#
_entry.id   AF-A0A7Y5SUR1-F1
#
_cell.length_a   1.000
_cell.length_b   1.000
_cell.length_c   1.000
_cell.angle_alpha   90.00
_cell.angle_beta   90.00
_cell.angle_gamma   90.00
#
_symmetry.space_group_name_H-M   'P 1'
#
loop_
_entity.id
_entity.type
_entity.pdbx_description
1 polymer ?
#
loop_
_entity_poly.entity_id
_entity_poly.type
_entity_poly.pdbx_seq_one_letter_code
_entity_poly.pdbx_strand_id
1 'polypeptide(L)'
;MHTRRAMSLVETMTSITILAIVLGAMTSAVVVASRAMPGRNDRIEAVTQGARVADRILADLAYARSITLTGTSTLTAVVPDRDADTLDETIVYAWSGVKGGALTRTYNNGQPALVATGVWDFAPSCLSRSATISTTVLQESTEQLLHYQPVNGLSPPPGLRNPYSGSPSTKDVTSSRWLAQHVHPILPSGATAWSITRVLLSARVRGDDAGVSRIEIRPSLAYPGGPSSTVLQDRTMMESNLGSSFSWQTFNYTSVKNLSPDTGVWIVVRWVGPSTSAGVAYQSGDVADHFAAYAESSNGGSTWTQTNDAAIAHALYGTYTVPVTTSTAQTRATTLRVRLNLSSDAAAVLETSTRLMTEPVLVVNP
;
A
#
# COMPACT_ATOMS: atom_id res chain seq x y z
N MET A 1 -100.32 -56.85 -1.00
CA MET A 1 -100.46 -56.24 -2.34
C MET A 1 -100.03 -54.79 -2.25
N HIS A 2 -98.84 -54.44 -2.76
CA HIS A 2 -98.36 -53.05 -2.78
C HIS A 2 -98.58 -52.46 -4.18
N THR A 3 -99.45 -51.45 -4.27
CA THR A 3 -99.67 -50.63 -5.46
C THR A 3 -98.39 -49.86 -5.77
N ARG A 4 -97.70 -50.24 -6.85
CA ARG A 4 -96.55 -49.49 -7.38
C ARG A 4 -97.07 -48.21 -8.01
N ARG A 5 -96.75 -47.06 -7.41
CA ARG A 5 -97.03 -45.73 -7.97
C ARG A 5 -96.01 -45.46 -9.08
N ALA A 6 -96.48 -45.19 -10.29
CA ALA A 6 -95.64 -44.70 -11.38
C ALA A 6 -95.28 -43.24 -11.14
N MET A 7 -94.01 -42.86 -11.39
CA MET A 7 -93.56 -41.47 -11.28
C MET A 7 -94.34 -40.56 -12.23
N SER A 8 -94.71 -39.37 -11.76
CA SER A 8 -95.31 -38.38 -12.65
C SER A 8 -94.26 -37.77 -13.58
N LEU A 9 -94.69 -37.32 -14.75
CA LEU A 9 -93.80 -36.70 -15.75
C LEU A 9 -93.12 -35.43 -15.20
N VAL A 10 -93.78 -34.72 -14.28
CA VAL A 10 -93.19 -33.58 -13.55
C VAL A 10 -92.04 -34.03 -12.65
N GLU A 11 -92.17 -35.18 -11.98
CA GLU A 11 -91.18 -35.72 -11.04
C GLU A 11 -89.91 -36.21 -11.74
N THR A 12 -90.06 -36.75 -12.95
CA THR A 12 -88.91 -37.13 -13.81
C THR A 12 -88.21 -35.89 -14.37
N MET A 13 -88.96 -34.86 -14.79
CA MET A 13 -88.35 -33.61 -15.26
C MET A 13 -87.61 -32.84 -14.16
N THR A 14 -88.15 -32.78 -12.94
CA THR A 14 -87.44 -32.14 -11.81
C THR A 14 -86.19 -32.93 -11.43
N SER A 15 -86.26 -34.27 -11.42
CA SER A 15 -85.11 -35.12 -11.12
C SER A 15 -83.99 -34.96 -12.15
N ILE A 16 -84.32 -34.89 -13.45
CA ILE A 16 -83.33 -34.66 -14.52
C ILE A 16 -82.70 -33.26 -14.39
N THR A 17 -83.50 -32.25 -14.06
CA THR A 17 -83.00 -30.87 -13.89
C THR A 17 -82.06 -30.76 -12.71
N ILE A 18 -82.41 -31.36 -11.57
CA ILE A 18 -81.55 -31.40 -10.37
C ILE A 18 -80.26 -32.15 -10.66
N LEU A 19 -80.33 -33.30 -11.35
CA LEU A 19 -79.15 -34.08 -11.72
C LEU A 19 -78.21 -33.29 -12.64
N ALA A 20 -78.75 -32.55 -13.61
CA ALA A 20 -77.96 -31.71 -14.51
C ALA A 20 -77.21 -30.59 -13.75
N ILE A 21 -77.88 -29.95 -12.78
CA ILE A 21 -77.26 -28.92 -11.94
C ILE A 21 -76.15 -29.51 -11.07
N VAL A 22 -76.40 -30.67 -10.44
CA VAL A 22 -75.41 -31.34 -9.59
C VAL A 22 -74.19 -31.78 -10.40
N LEU A 23 -74.40 -32.38 -11.58
CA LEU A 23 -73.29 -32.78 -12.46
C LEU A 23 -72.51 -31.56 -12.95
N GLY A 24 -73.17 -30.46 -13.32
CA GLY A 24 -72.51 -29.21 -13.69
C GLY A 24 -71.65 -28.64 -12.56
N ALA A 25 -72.18 -28.62 -11.34
CA ALA A 25 -71.46 -28.16 -10.15
C ALA A 25 -70.26 -29.05 -9.81
N MET A 26 -70.39 -30.38 -9.90
CA MET A 26 -69.29 -31.32 -9.67
C MET A 26 -68.18 -31.16 -10.71
N THR A 27 -68.53 -30.95 -11.98
CA THR A 27 -67.54 -30.74 -13.04
C THR A 27 -66.76 -29.45 -12.82
N SER A 28 -67.44 -28.38 -12.39
CA SER A 28 -66.80 -27.11 -12.01
C SER A 28 -65.88 -27.26 -10.79
N ALA A 29 -66.35 -27.97 -9.74
CA ALA A 29 -65.57 -28.23 -8.54
C ALA A 29 -64.30 -29.05 -8.85
N VAL A 30 -64.38 -30.03 -9.75
CA VAL A 30 -63.22 -30.82 -10.19
C VAL A 30 -62.23 -29.95 -10.98
N VAL A 31 -62.70 -29.04 -11.84
CA VAL A 31 -61.80 -28.12 -12.57
C VAL A 31 -61.09 -27.17 -11.60
N VAL A 32 -61.79 -26.62 -10.61
CA VAL A 32 -61.18 -25.76 -9.58
C VAL A 32 -60.20 -26.54 -8.71
N ALA A 33 -60.55 -27.74 -8.27
CA ALA A 33 -59.66 -28.61 -7.50
C ALA A 33 -58.41 -29.01 -8.30
N SER A 34 -58.55 -29.27 -9.61
CA SER A 34 -57.43 -29.60 -10.50
C SER A 34 -56.46 -28.45 -10.72
N ARG A 35 -56.93 -27.20 -10.66
CA ARG A 35 -56.09 -25.98 -10.73
C ARG A 35 -55.44 -25.61 -9.40
N ALA A 36 -55.97 -26.12 -8.28
CA ALA A 36 -55.50 -25.81 -6.94
C ALA A 36 -54.45 -26.79 -6.40
N MET A 37 -54.25 -27.95 -7.05
CA MET A 37 -53.17 -28.87 -6.69
C MET A 37 -51.87 -28.41 -7.38
N PRO A 38 -50.83 -28.03 -6.62
CA PRO A 38 -49.50 -27.83 -7.19
C PRO A 38 -49.08 -29.12 -7.91
N GLY A 39 -48.70 -28.99 -9.19
CA GLY A 39 -48.29 -30.15 -9.96
C GLY A 39 -46.97 -30.69 -9.41
N ARG A 40 -46.80 -32.02 -9.39
CA ARG A 40 -45.48 -32.64 -9.15
C ARG A 40 -44.39 -32.09 -10.12
N ASN A 41 -44.82 -31.60 -11.27
CA ASN A 41 -43.98 -30.95 -12.27
C ASN A 41 -43.44 -29.59 -11.80
N ASP A 42 -44.18 -28.83 -10.99
CA ASP A 42 -43.79 -27.48 -10.55
C ASP A 42 -42.53 -27.53 -9.66
N ARG A 43 -42.40 -28.58 -8.84
CA ARG A 43 -41.19 -28.81 -8.03
C ARG A 43 -39.98 -29.15 -8.89
N ILE A 44 -40.13 -30.05 -9.86
CA ILE A 44 -39.04 -30.47 -10.74
C ILE A 44 -38.58 -29.28 -11.60
N GLU A 45 -39.52 -28.47 -12.07
CA GLU A 45 -39.24 -27.24 -12.81
C GLU A 45 -38.48 -26.22 -11.95
N ALA A 46 -38.95 -25.95 -10.73
CA ALA A 46 -38.28 -25.02 -9.80
C ALA A 46 -36.84 -25.44 -9.48
N VAL A 47 -36.60 -26.74 -9.23
CA VAL A 47 -35.25 -27.27 -8.97
C VAL A 47 -34.37 -27.17 -10.21
N THR A 48 -34.90 -27.49 -11.39
CA THR A 48 -34.15 -27.42 -12.66
C THR A 48 -33.78 -25.99 -13.02
N GLN A 49 -34.71 -25.04 -12.84
CA GLN A 49 -34.44 -23.62 -13.04
C GLN A 49 -33.44 -23.11 -12.00
N GLY A 50 -33.59 -23.52 -10.74
CA GLY A 50 -32.66 -23.18 -9.66
C GLY A 50 -31.23 -23.63 -9.97
N ALA A 51 -31.06 -24.84 -10.52
CA ALA A 51 -29.76 -25.36 -10.91
C ALA A 51 -29.11 -24.50 -11.99
N ARG A 52 -29.85 -24.11 -13.04
CA ARG A 52 -29.33 -23.22 -14.10
C ARG A 52 -28.92 -21.85 -13.57
N VAL A 53 -29.69 -21.30 -12.63
CA VAL A 53 -29.37 -20.01 -11.99
C VAL A 53 -28.09 -20.13 -11.16
N ALA A 54 -27.97 -21.19 -10.37
CA ALA A 54 -26.80 -21.43 -9.56
C ALA A 54 -25.56 -21.68 -10.42
N ASP A 55 -25.66 -22.49 -11.47
CA ASP A 55 -24.58 -22.74 -12.43
C ASP A 55 -24.11 -21.44 -13.10
N ARG A 56 -25.04 -20.54 -13.45
CA ARG A 56 -24.70 -19.22 -13.99
C ARG A 56 -23.92 -18.37 -12.99
N ILE A 57 -24.35 -18.34 -11.72
CA ILE A 57 -23.63 -17.62 -10.65
C ILE A 57 -22.23 -18.21 -10.50
N LEU A 58 -22.10 -19.53 -10.44
CA LEU A 58 -20.80 -20.19 -10.27
C LEU A 58 -19.88 -19.95 -11.47
N ALA A 59 -20.40 -19.97 -12.70
CA ALA A 59 -19.65 -19.69 -13.92
C ALA A 59 -19.15 -18.24 -13.97
N ASP A 60 -20.01 -17.29 -13.60
CA ASP A 60 -19.62 -15.88 -13.50
C ASP A 60 -18.47 -15.67 -12.50
N LEU A 61 -18.42 -16.46 -11.44
CA LEU A 61 -17.51 -16.24 -10.31
C LEU A 61 -16.28 -17.13 -10.32
N ALA A 62 -16.16 -18.03 -11.30
CA ALA A 62 -15.03 -18.95 -11.43
C ALA A 62 -13.65 -18.26 -11.44
N TYR A 63 -13.60 -17.05 -11.98
CA TYR A 63 -12.39 -16.23 -12.11
C TYR A 63 -12.42 -14.95 -11.27
N ALA A 64 -13.30 -14.87 -10.27
CA ALA A 64 -13.40 -13.66 -9.44
C ALA A 64 -12.05 -13.32 -8.78
N ARG A 65 -11.75 -12.02 -8.67
CA ARG A 65 -10.61 -11.46 -7.95
C ARG A 65 -10.99 -11.05 -6.53
N SER A 66 -12.21 -10.56 -6.35
CA SER A 66 -12.81 -10.31 -5.04
C SER A 66 -14.28 -10.73 -5.02
N ILE A 67 -14.74 -11.13 -3.84
CA ILE A 67 -16.14 -11.41 -3.53
C ILE A 67 -16.50 -10.61 -2.29
N THR A 68 -17.61 -9.88 -2.38
CA THR A 68 -18.22 -9.15 -1.29
C THR A 68 -19.61 -9.72 -1.03
N LEU A 69 -19.85 -10.16 0.19
CA LEU A 69 -21.19 -10.54 0.66
C LEU A 69 -21.75 -9.35 1.44
N THR A 70 -22.99 -8.95 1.16
CA THR A 70 -23.68 -7.89 1.89
C THR A 70 -25.01 -8.43 2.40
N GLY A 71 -25.11 -8.56 3.73
CA GLY A 71 -26.21 -9.28 4.36
C GLY A 71 -26.29 -10.74 3.88
N THR A 72 -27.51 -11.25 3.73
CA THR A 72 -27.77 -12.63 3.31
C THR A 72 -28.29 -12.76 1.88
N SER A 73 -28.45 -11.66 1.12
CA SER A 73 -29.16 -11.71 -0.17
C SER A 73 -28.45 -10.97 -1.31
N THR A 74 -27.25 -10.44 -1.07
CA THR A 74 -26.46 -9.74 -2.09
C THR A 74 -25.05 -10.31 -2.17
N LEU A 75 -24.64 -10.64 -3.39
CA LEU A 75 -23.32 -11.14 -3.76
C LEU A 75 -22.75 -10.24 -4.84
N THR A 76 -21.68 -9.53 -4.51
CA THR A 76 -20.93 -8.70 -5.45
C THR A 76 -19.60 -9.38 -5.72
N ALA A 77 -19.16 -9.38 -6.97
CA ALA A 77 -17.83 -9.86 -7.31
C ALA A 77 -17.18 -8.97 -8.35
N VAL A 78 -15.86 -8.86 -8.24
CA VAL A 78 -15.01 -8.26 -9.27
C VAL A 78 -14.36 -9.39 -10.05
N VAL A 79 -14.46 -9.33 -11.38
CA VAL A 79 -13.92 -10.32 -12.31
C VAL A 79 -12.95 -9.64 -13.27
N PRO A 80 -11.97 -10.36 -13.84
CA PRO A 80 -11.08 -9.81 -14.86
C PRO A 80 -11.85 -9.41 -16.10
N ASP A 81 -11.37 -8.36 -16.77
CA ASP A 81 -11.83 -7.84 -18.05
C ASP A 81 -12.23 -8.95 -19.05
N ARG A 82 -13.47 -8.88 -19.52
CA ARG A 82 -14.16 -9.76 -20.48
C ARG A 82 -14.66 -9.02 -21.71
N ASP A 83 -14.79 -7.69 -21.67
CA ASP A 83 -15.26 -6.86 -22.79
C ASP A 83 -14.12 -6.08 -23.50
N ALA A 84 -12.89 -6.27 -23.04
CA ALA A 84 -11.65 -5.71 -23.56
C ALA A 84 -11.52 -4.18 -23.39
N ASP A 85 -12.15 -3.61 -22.37
CA ASP A 85 -12.03 -2.19 -22.03
C ASP A 85 -10.87 -1.87 -21.06
N THR A 86 -10.09 -2.87 -20.68
CA THR A 86 -8.96 -2.83 -19.72
C THR A 86 -9.34 -2.59 -18.26
N LEU A 87 -10.63 -2.64 -17.93
CA LEU A 87 -11.14 -2.50 -16.58
C LEU A 87 -11.71 -3.83 -16.09
N ASP A 88 -11.51 -4.13 -14.81
CA ASP A 88 -12.17 -5.27 -14.18
C ASP A 88 -13.68 -5.02 -14.07
N GLU A 89 -14.51 -6.03 -14.34
CA GLU A 89 -15.95 -5.89 -14.24
C GLU A 89 -16.52 -6.24 -12.88
N THR A 90 -17.64 -5.59 -12.58
CA THR A 90 -18.42 -5.85 -11.37
C THR A 90 -19.70 -6.60 -11.70
N ILE A 91 -19.92 -7.74 -11.07
CA ILE A 91 -21.16 -8.51 -11.18
C ILE A 91 -21.86 -8.49 -9.83
N VAL A 92 -23.11 -8.04 -9.80
CA VAL A 92 -23.93 -8.00 -8.59
C VAL A 92 -25.14 -8.91 -8.77
N TYR A 93 -25.28 -9.90 -7.90
CA TYR A 93 -26.50 -10.69 -7.73
C TYR A 93 -27.25 -10.18 -6.50
N ALA A 94 -28.50 -9.76 -6.68
CA ALA A 94 -29.29 -9.16 -5.62
C ALA A 94 -30.72 -9.67 -5.60
N TRP A 95 -31.18 -10.06 -4.41
CA TRP A 95 -32.57 -10.38 -4.09
C TRP A 95 -33.04 -9.51 -2.92
N SER A 96 -34.26 -8.99 -3.00
CA SER A 96 -34.82 -8.06 -2.01
C SER A 96 -35.17 -8.71 -0.67
N GLY A 97 -35.10 -10.03 -0.55
CA GLY A 97 -35.58 -10.78 0.62
C GLY A 97 -37.09 -11.01 0.63
N VAL A 98 -37.83 -10.45 -0.33
CA VAL A 98 -39.28 -10.63 -0.44
C VAL A 98 -39.56 -11.96 -1.12
N LYS A 99 -40.26 -12.86 -0.43
CA LYS A 99 -40.70 -14.16 -0.95
C LYS A 99 -41.55 -13.99 -2.21
N GLY A 100 -41.25 -14.77 -3.24
CA GLY A 100 -41.83 -14.64 -4.57
C GLY A 100 -41.22 -13.53 -5.43
N GLY A 101 -40.31 -12.72 -4.85
CA GLY A 101 -39.62 -11.63 -5.54
C GLY A 101 -38.63 -12.11 -6.61
N ALA A 102 -37.99 -11.14 -7.27
CA ALA A 102 -37.02 -11.41 -8.33
C ALA A 102 -35.58 -11.43 -7.81
N LEU A 103 -34.77 -12.38 -8.29
CA LEU A 103 -33.31 -12.31 -8.25
C LEU A 103 -32.83 -11.63 -9.52
N THR A 104 -32.00 -10.61 -9.36
CA THR A 104 -31.44 -9.84 -10.47
C THR A 104 -29.93 -9.97 -10.55
N ARG A 105 -29.39 -9.77 -11.75
CA ARG A 105 -27.95 -9.67 -12.03
C ARG A 105 -27.68 -8.34 -12.70
N THR A 106 -26.77 -7.57 -12.12
CA THR A 106 -26.26 -6.34 -12.71
C THR A 106 -24.82 -6.58 -13.16
N TYR A 107 -24.48 -6.12 -14.37
CA TYR A 107 -23.13 -6.16 -14.92
C TYR A 107 -22.62 -4.72 -15.04
N ASN A 108 -21.48 -4.43 -14.42
CA ASN A 108 -20.93 -3.09 -14.26
C ASN A 108 -22.01 -2.12 -13.73
N ASN A 109 -22.15 -0.97 -14.36
CA ASN A 109 -23.18 0.04 -14.04
C ASN A 109 -24.43 -0.11 -14.92
N GLY A 110 -24.66 -1.31 -15.48
CA GLY A 110 -25.79 -1.59 -16.35
C GLY A 110 -27.13 -1.67 -15.61
N GLN A 111 -28.20 -1.89 -16.39
CA GLN A 111 -29.53 -2.12 -15.80
C GLN A 111 -29.62 -3.54 -15.21
N PRO A 112 -30.30 -3.73 -14.06
CA PRO A 112 -30.51 -5.04 -13.47
C PRO A 112 -31.29 -5.95 -14.43
N ALA A 113 -30.68 -7.08 -14.81
CA ALA A 113 -31.32 -8.10 -15.62
C ALA A 113 -31.96 -9.17 -14.72
N LEU A 114 -33.18 -9.60 -15.07
CA LEU A 114 -33.88 -10.66 -14.37
C LEU A 114 -33.15 -12.00 -14.55
N VAL A 115 -32.84 -12.67 -13.43
CA VAL A 115 -32.23 -14.01 -13.43
C VAL A 115 -33.27 -15.08 -13.11
N ALA A 116 -34.09 -14.81 -12.08
CA ALA A 116 -35.18 -15.67 -11.68
C ALA A 116 -36.32 -14.85 -11.07
N THR A 117 -37.55 -15.31 -11.27
CA THR A 117 -38.76 -14.82 -10.58
C THR A 117 -39.18 -15.84 -9.53
N GLY A 118 -40.06 -15.45 -8.60
CA GLY A 118 -40.62 -16.41 -7.67
C GLY A 118 -39.60 -16.90 -6.65
N VAL A 119 -38.60 -16.10 -6.29
CA VAL A 119 -37.54 -16.49 -5.36
C VAL A 119 -38.06 -16.44 -3.93
N TRP A 120 -37.97 -17.56 -3.22
CA TRP A 120 -38.38 -17.72 -1.83
C TRP A 120 -37.20 -17.68 -0.86
N ASP A 121 -36.01 -18.05 -1.33
CA ASP A 121 -34.78 -18.04 -0.55
C ASP A 121 -33.58 -17.85 -1.50
N PHE A 122 -32.66 -16.95 -1.15
CA PHE A 122 -31.37 -16.79 -1.81
C PHE A 122 -30.35 -16.40 -0.75
N ALA A 123 -29.39 -17.29 -0.49
CA ALA A 123 -28.36 -17.12 0.52
C ALA A 123 -26.98 -17.53 0.00
N PRO A 124 -26.19 -16.59 -0.56
CA PRO A 124 -24.80 -16.83 -0.91
C PRO A 124 -23.92 -16.82 0.36
N SER A 125 -22.96 -17.74 0.44
CA SER A 125 -21.97 -17.78 1.52
C SER A 125 -20.63 -18.30 1.02
N CYS A 126 -19.54 -17.95 1.70
CA CYS A 126 -18.20 -18.42 1.35
C CYS A 126 -17.56 -19.19 2.51
N LEU A 127 -16.91 -20.31 2.20
CA LEU A 127 -15.83 -20.81 3.06
C LEU A 127 -14.58 -19.98 2.78
N SER A 128 -13.80 -19.70 3.82
CA SER A 128 -12.62 -18.86 3.70
C SER A 128 -11.43 -19.44 4.44
N ARG A 129 -10.25 -18.95 4.06
CA ARG A 129 -8.99 -19.15 4.79
C ARG A 129 -8.27 -17.82 4.94
N SER A 130 -7.47 -17.69 5.99
CA SER A 130 -6.54 -16.58 6.12
C SER A 130 -5.29 -16.86 5.28
N ALA A 131 -4.86 -15.86 4.52
CA ALA A 131 -3.59 -15.85 3.80
C ALA A 131 -2.79 -14.60 4.19
N THR A 132 -1.47 -14.68 4.14
CA THR A 132 -0.60 -13.54 4.40
C THR A 132 -0.13 -12.96 3.07
N ILE A 133 -0.27 -11.65 2.91
CA ILE A 133 0.32 -10.92 1.78
C ILE A 133 1.42 -10.03 2.32
N SER A 134 2.59 -10.14 1.70
CA SER A 134 3.73 -9.28 1.97
C SER A 134 3.82 -8.22 0.88
N THR A 135 3.85 -6.94 1.29
CA THR A 135 4.09 -5.81 0.41
C THR A 135 5.38 -5.12 0.84
N THR A 136 6.29 -4.91 -0.10
CA THR A 136 7.53 -4.18 0.15
C THR A 136 7.38 -2.75 -0.37
N VAL A 137 7.59 -1.77 0.50
CA VAL A 137 7.59 -0.34 0.17
C VAL A 137 8.91 0.29 0.59
N LEU A 138 9.34 1.33 -0.12
CA LEU A 138 10.50 2.12 0.30
C LEU A 138 10.06 3.10 1.39
N GLN A 139 10.76 3.09 2.51
CA GLN A 139 10.51 3.99 3.63
C GLN A 139 11.76 4.84 3.91
N GLU A 140 11.56 6.15 4.04
CA GLU A 140 12.60 7.08 4.48
C GLU A 140 12.65 7.14 6.02
N SER A 141 13.86 7.17 6.57
CA SER A 141 14.09 7.30 8.01
C SER A 141 13.84 8.74 8.50
N THR A 142 13.73 8.92 9.81
CA THR A 142 13.94 10.24 10.41
C THR A 142 15.40 10.68 10.26
N GLU A 143 15.68 11.98 10.44
CA GLU A 143 17.06 12.48 10.48
C GLU A 143 17.83 11.79 11.62
N GLN A 144 19.05 11.34 11.32
CA GLN A 144 19.96 10.80 12.31
C GLN A 144 21.42 11.14 11.96
N LEU A 145 22.32 10.87 12.91
CA LEU A 145 23.75 11.00 12.68
C LEU A 145 24.23 9.91 11.73
N LEU A 146 24.82 10.30 10.60
CA LEU A 146 25.38 9.39 9.62
C LEU A 146 26.90 9.27 9.75
N HIS A 147 27.59 10.32 10.16
CA HIS A 147 29.05 10.27 10.38
C HIS A 147 29.47 11.34 11.38
N TYR A 148 30.50 11.09 12.16
CA TYR A 148 31.00 12.03 13.16
C TYR A 148 32.47 11.81 13.46
N GLN A 149 33.25 12.87 13.34
CA GLN A 149 34.66 12.90 13.71
C GLN A 149 34.94 14.13 14.58
N PRO A 150 35.15 13.95 15.89
CA PRO A 150 35.67 15.02 16.74
C PRO A 150 37.18 15.16 16.57
N VAL A 151 37.73 16.24 17.15
CA VAL A 151 39.18 16.45 17.33
C VAL A 151 39.49 16.81 18.77
N ASN A 152 40.75 16.67 19.18
CA ASN A 152 41.28 16.97 20.52
C ASN A 152 40.70 18.27 21.10
N GLY A 153 40.19 18.21 22.34
CA GLY A 153 39.87 19.42 23.12
C GLY A 153 38.61 20.18 22.75
N LEU A 154 37.80 19.68 21.80
CA LEU A 154 36.50 20.29 21.50
C LEU A 154 35.39 19.74 22.39
N SER A 155 34.54 20.61 22.90
CA SER A 155 33.23 20.20 23.43
C SER A 155 32.38 19.62 22.28
N PRO A 156 31.86 18.39 22.39
CA PRO A 156 31.07 17.78 21.32
C PRO A 156 29.68 18.45 21.18
N PRO A 157 29.00 18.30 20.02
CA PRO A 157 27.60 18.66 19.89
C PRO A 157 26.71 17.87 20.88
N PRO A 158 25.51 18.37 21.23
CA PRO A 158 24.59 17.67 22.14
C PRO A 158 24.34 16.22 21.71
N GLY A 159 24.44 15.29 22.66
CA GLY A 159 24.23 13.85 22.43
C GLY A 159 25.43 13.10 21.86
N LEU A 160 26.53 13.79 21.52
CA LEU A 160 27.77 13.17 21.05
C LEU A 160 28.84 13.20 22.14
N ARG A 161 29.86 12.35 21.98
CA ARG A 161 31.02 12.27 22.88
C ARG A 161 32.29 12.68 22.15
N ASN A 162 33.25 13.26 22.85
CA ASN A 162 34.59 13.44 22.32
C ASN A 162 35.56 12.62 23.19
N PRO A 163 36.15 11.53 22.68
CA PRO A 163 37.08 10.70 23.45
C PRO A 163 38.46 11.34 23.59
N TYR A 164 38.75 12.37 22.80
CA TYR A 164 40.07 12.94 22.67
C TYR A 164 40.35 14.06 23.68
N SER A 165 41.54 14.04 24.27
CA SER A 165 42.04 15.06 25.19
C SER A 165 43.08 15.98 24.50
N GLY A 166 43.42 17.10 25.13
CA GLY A 166 44.39 18.07 24.60
C GLY A 166 43.73 19.33 24.05
N SER A 167 44.48 20.11 23.26
CA SER A 167 43.98 21.34 22.63
C SER A 167 43.75 21.13 21.14
N PRO A 168 42.69 21.72 20.55
CA PRO A 168 42.41 21.59 19.13
C PRO A 168 43.49 22.29 18.31
N SER A 169 43.98 21.62 17.27
CA SER A 169 44.79 22.28 16.23
C SER A 169 43.87 23.01 15.25
N THR A 170 44.43 23.93 14.48
CA THR A 170 43.68 24.79 13.55
C THR A 170 44.26 24.72 12.15
N LYS A 171 43.38 24.72 11.15
CA LYS A 171 43.74 24.96 9.75
C LYS A 171 42.98 26.19 9.26
N ASP A 172 43.72 27.13 8.70
CA ASP A 172 43.18 28.39 8.21
C ASP A 172 42.75 28.24 6.75
N VAL A 173 41.61 28.82 6.39
CA VAL A 173 41.09 28.77 5.01
C VAL A 173 41.56 30.02 4.26
N THR A 174 42.36 29.86 3.20
CA THR A 174 42.92 30.99 2.44
C THR A 174 42.63 30.85 0.95
N SER A 175 42.94 31.89 0.18
CA SER A 175 42.78 31.87 -1.28
C SER A 175 43.49 30.68 -1.95
N SER A 176 44.61 30.23 -1.39
CA SER A 176 45.35 29.06 -1.86
C SER A 176 45.01 27.78 -1.10
N ARG A 177 44.69 27.87 0.21
CA ARG A 177 44.44 26.74 1.09
C ARG A 177 42.95 26.47 1.28
N TRP A 178 42.44 25.42 0.63
CA TRP A 178 41.09 24.91 0.88
C TRP A 178 41.18 23.58 1.60
N LEU A 179 40.20 23.30 2.45
CA LEU A 179 40.14 22.10 3.28
C LEU A 179 39.02 21.20 2.76
N ALA A 180 39.20 19.89 2.84
CA ALA A 180 38.14 18.96 2.52
C ALA A 180 38.21 17.71 3.39
N GLN A 181 37.05 17.12 3.62
CA GLN A 181 36.89 15.91 4.39
C GLN A 181 36.00 14.93 3.63
N HIS A 182 36.53 13.76 3.34
CA HIS A 182 35.73 12.66 2.81
C HIS A 182 34.92 12.06 3.95
N VAL A 183 33.66 11.74 3.66
CA VAL A 183 32.74 11.09 4.59
C VAL A 183 32.01 9.98 3.87
N HIS A 184 32.00 8.80 4.49
CA HIS A 184 31.13 7.69 4.11
C HIS A 184 30.04 7.55 5.16
N PRO A 185 28.75 7.53 4.80
CA PRO A 185 27.69 7.42 5.81
C PRO A 185 27.69 6.04 6.48
N ILE A 186 27.46 6.02 7.79
CA ILE A 186 27.15 4.82 8.55
C ILE A 186 25.65 4.55 8.37
N LEU A 187 25.33 3.54 7.56
CA LEU A 187 23.96 3.17 7.21
C LEU A 187 23.62 1.77 7.74
N PRO A 188 22.36 1.49 8.11
CA PRO A 188 21.95 0.14 8.43
C PRO A 188 22.00 -0.77 7.19
N SER A 189 22.11 -2.08 7.42
CA SER A 189 22.04 -3.07 6.34
C SER A 189 20.73 -2.94 5.56
N GLY A 190 20.83 -2.95 4.23
CA GLY A 190 19.67 -2.84 3.34
C GLY A 190 19.25 -1.40 3.02
N ALA A 191 19.97 -0.38 3.49
CA ALA A 191 19.81 0.96 2.96
C ALA A 191 20.08 0.95 1.44
N THR A 192 19.21 1.62 0.69
CA THR A 192 19.24 1.69 -0.78
C THR A 192 19.60 3.08 -1.28
N ALA A 193 19.41 4.10 -0.46
CA ALA A 193 19.81 5.47 -0.71
C ALA A 193 19.96 6.24 0.59
N TRP A 194 20.66 7.37 0.55
CA TRP A 194 20.75 8.31 1.66
C TRP A 194 20.78 9.76 1.18
N SER A 195 20.49 10.69 2.09
CA SER A 195 20.44 12.12 1.82
C SER A 195 21.14 12.89 2.93
N ILE A 196 21.72 14.04 2.61
CA ILE A 196 22.33 14.93 3.58
C ILE A 196 21.33 16.02 3.94
N THR A 197 21.01 16.12 5.21
CA THR A 197 20.11 17.16 5.74
C THR A 197 20.89 18.26 6.45
N ARG A 198 22.01 17.93 7.09
CA ARG A 198 22.75 18.90 7.90
C ARG A 198 24.20 18.49 8.13
N VAL A 199 25.11 19.45 8.07
CA VAL A 199 26.53 19.31 8.43
C VAL A 199 26.85 20.27 9.55
N LEU A 200 27.57 19.79 10.57
CA LEU A 200 28.18 20.61 11.60
C LEU A 200 29.69 20.64 11.37
N LEU A 201 30.29 21.82 11.49
CA LEU A 201 31.74 22.00 11.44
C LEU A 201 32.18 22.87 12.61
N SER A 202 33.28 22.51 13.26
CA SER A 202 33.84 23.35 14.33
C SER A 202 34.79 24.41 13.74
N ALA A 203 34.43 25.67 13.92
CA ALA A 203 35.19 26.81 13.39
C ALA A 203 35.27 27.96 14.39
N ARG A 204 36.26 28.84 14.17
CA ARG A 204 36.47 30.10 14.91
C ARG A 204 36.94 31.21 13.97
N VAL A 205 36.87 32.46 14.42
CA VAL A 205 37.54 33.57 13.72
C VAL A 205 39.06 33.36 13.73
N ARG A 206 39.72 33.74 12.64
CA ARG A 206 41.18 33.64 12.44
C ARG A 206 41.82 34.97 12.04
N GLY A 207 41.14 35.82 11.27
CA GLY A 207 41.65 37.10 10.81
C GLY A 207 40.72 38.25 11.15
N ASP A 208 40.58 39.17 10.19
CA ASP A 208 39.59 40.24 10.21
C ASP A 208 38.22 39.61 9.91
N ASP A 209 37.18 39.98 10.67
CA ASP A 209 35.82 39.44 10.63
C ASP A 209 35.10 39.50 9.25
N ALA A 210 35.75 40.05 8.24
CA ALA A 210 35.28 40.13 6.86
C ALA A 210 35.41 38.83 6.05
N GLY A 211 36.15 37.82 6.52
CA GLY A 211 36.41 36.60 5.75
C GLY A 211 35.15 35.77 5.45
N VAL A 212 35.04 35.25 4.22
CA VAL A 212 33.92 34.42 3.78
C VAL A 212 34.42 33.06 3.25
N SER A 213 33.78 32.00 3.73
CA SER A 213 33.94 30.63 3.25
C SER A 213 32.63 30.04 2.73
N ARG A 214 32.72 29.06 1.83
CA ARG A 214 31.61 28.20 1.41
C ARG A 214 31.85 26.78 1.92
N ILE A 215 30.83 26.20 2.53
CA ILE A 215 30.78 24.79 2.89
C ILE A 215 30.04 24.09 1.76
N GLU A 216 30.75 23.31 0.97
CA GLU A 216 30.24 22.67 -0.24
C GLU A 216 30.22 21.15 -0.05
N ILE A 217 29.17 20.51 -0.55
CA ILE A 217 29.15 19.05 -0.71
C ILE A 217 29.53 18.73 -2.14
N ARG A 218 30.56 17.88 -2.32
CA ARG A 218 31.05 17.49 -3.63
C ARG A 218 31.19 15.96 -3.75
N PRO A 219 30.93 15.37 -4.93
CA PRO A 219 31.27 13.97 -5.19
C PRO A 219 32.79 13.76 -5.19
N SER A 220 33.22 12.51 -5.01
CA SER A 220 34.62 12.12 -5.15
C SER A 220 35.03 12.00 -6.63
N LEU A 221 36.26 12.41 -6.95
CA LEU A 221 36.93 12.08 -8.21
C LEU A 221 37.36 10.61 -8.21
N ALA A 222 37.50 10.02 -9.39
CA ALA A 222 38.19 8.75 -9.54
C ALA A 222 39.66 8.87 -9.07
N TYR A 223 40.23 7.75 -8.62
CA TYR A 223 41.59 7.64 -8.05
C TYR A 223 42.65 8.43 -8.86
N PRO A 224 43.58 9.20 -8.24
CA PRO A 224 44.00 9.18 -6.83
C PRO A 224 43.05 9.88 -5.84
N GLY A 225 41.88 10.34 -6.31
CA GLY A 225 40.76 10.76 -5.46
C GLY A 225 40.88 12.21 -4.96
N GLY A 226 39.75 12.75 -4.52
CA GLY A 226 39.62 14.12 -4.00
C GLY A 226 38.25 14.70 -4.36
N PRO A 227 37.89 15.87 -3.84
CA PRO A 227 36.64 16.54 -4.23
C PRO A 227 36.63 16.86 -5.73
N SER A 228 35.54 16.50 -6.41
CA SER A 228 35.33 16.92 -7.81
C SER A 228 35.08 18.43 -7.92
N SER A 229 35.03 18.97 -9.13
CA SER A 229 34.61 20.36 -9.37
C SER A 229 33.09 20.55 -9.26
N THR A 230 32.32 19.47 -9.27
CA THR A 230 30.86 19.50 -9.18
C THR A 230 30.42 19.76 -7.75
N VAL A 231 29.66 20.83 -7.55
CA VAL A 231 29.05 21.17 -6.26
C VAL A 231 27.61 20.67 -6.25
N LEU A 232 27.28 19.75 -5.35
CA LEU A 232 25.91 19.28 -5.17
C LEU A 232 25.04 20.36 -4.49
N GLN A 233 25.60 21.02 -3.48
CA GLN A 233 25.00 22.15 -2.78
C GLN A 233 26.06 22.85 -1.92
N ASP A 234 25.89 24.15 -1.67
CA ASP A 234 26.78 24.93 -0.80
C ASP A 234 26.03 25.79 0.24
N ARG A 235 26.75 26.20 1.28
CA ARG A 235 26.30 27.16 2.29
C ARG A 235 27.39 28.17 2.63
N THR A 236 26.99 29.40 2.91
CA THR A 236 27.91 30.47 3.34
C THR A 236 28.25 30.33 4.81
N MET A 237 29.54 30.43 5.14
CA MET A 237 30.06 30.67 6.47
C MET A 237 30.74 32.04 6.48
N MET A 238 30.17 32.99 7.20
CA MET A 238 30.76 34.32 7.42
C MET A 238 31.57 34.30 8.71
N GLU A 239 32.79 34.81 8.64
CA GLU A 239 33.70 34.86 9.79
C GLU A 239 33.20 35.81 10.89
N SER A 240 32.45 36.86 10.51
CA SER A 240 31.74 37.76 11.43
C SER A 240 30.75 37.05 12.36
N ASN A 241 30.29 35.85 11.99
CA ASN A 241 29.39 35.04 12.80
C ASN A 241 30.14 34.05 13.72
N LEU A 242 31.47 33.99 13.63
CA LEU A 242 32.31 33.10 14.41
C LEU A 242 32.87 33.81 15.65
N GLY A 243 32.92 33.11 16.78
CA GLY A 243 33.63 33.57 17.97
C GLY A 243 35.14 33.31 17.91
N SER A 244 35.89 33.89 18.85
CA SER A 244 37.34 33.65 19.03
C SER A 244 37.69 32.22 19.46
N SER A 245 36.72 31.51 20.03
CA SER A 245 36.81 30.11 20.42
C SER A 245 36.10 29.21 19.40
N PHE A 246 36.57 27.97 19.29
CA PHE A 246 35.92 26.97 18.45
C PHE A 246 34.47 26.72 18.89
N SER A 247 33.58 26.76 17.92
CA SER A 247 32.15 26.49 18.11
C SER A 247 31.60 25.71 16.92
N TRP A 248 30.60 24.87 17.17
CA TRP A 248 29.96 24.09 16.12
C TRP A 248 28.99 24.96 15.32
N GLN A 249 29.32 25.15 14.05
CA GLN A 249 28.51 25.86 13.07
C GLN A 249 27.64 24.87 12.32
N THR A 250 26.37 25.22 12.11
CA THR A 250 25.37 24.33 11.50
C THR A 250 24.99 24.79 10.10
N PHE A 251 25.04 23.86 9.14
CA PHE A 251 24.71 24.10 7.73
C PHE A 251 23.65 23.09 7.27
N ASN A 252 22.47 23.59 6.88
CA ASN A 252 21.34 22.74 6.46
C ASN A 252 21.30 22.54 4.94
N TYR A 253 21.09 21.31 4.49
CA TYR A 253 21.06 20.91 3.07
C TYR A 253 19.68 20.32 2.73
N THR A 254 19.22 20.57 1.52
CA THR A 254 17.88 20.16 1.04
C THR A 254 17.92 19.55 -0.35
N SER A 255 19.00 19.74 -1.09
CA SER A 255 19.13 19.31 -2.49
C SER A 255 20.04 18.08 -2.63
N VAL A 256 20.78 17.71 -1.59
CA VAL A 256 21.68 16.55 -1.60
C VAL A 256 20.89 15.31 -1.19
N LYS A 257 20.27 14.64 -2.17
CA LYS A 257 19.37 13.51 -1.96
C LYS A 257 19.70 12.33 -2.85
N ASN A 258 19.18 11.16 -2.47
CA ASN A 258 19.24 9.92 -3.27
C ASN A 258 20.67 9.50 -3.65
N LEU A 259 21.62 9.72 -2.74
CA LEU A 259 22.99 9.24 -2.88
C LEU A 259 23.03 7.73 -2.69
N SER A 260 23.88 7.05 -3.45
CA SER A 260 24.08 5.61 -3.29
C SER A 260 24.73 5.30 -1.92
N PRO A 261 24.31 4.21 -1.23
CA PRO A 261 24.90 3.78 0.05
C PRO A 261 26.41 3.56 -0.01
N ASP A 262 26.92 3.17 -1.18
CA ASP A 262 28.34 2.88 -1.42
C ASP A 262 29.14 4.12 -1.81
N THR A 263 28.50 5.29 -1.93
CA THR A 263 29.14 6.53 -2.34
C THR A 263 29.37 7.45 -1.16
N GLY A 264 30.64 7.73 -0.88
CA GLY A 264 31.04 8.83 0.00
C GLY A 264 31.03 10.18 -0.72
N VAL A 265 31.01 11.26 0.07
CA VAL A 265 31.08 12.64 -0.43
C VAL A 265 32.21 13.40 0.26
N TRP A 266 32.57 14.54 -0.31
CA TRP A 266 33.49 15.50 0.29
C TRP A 266 32.74 16.70 0.84
N ILE A 267 33.01 17.02 2.10
CA ILE A 267 32.69 18.32 2.71
C ILE A 267 33.89 19.22 2.45
N VAL A 268 33.71 20.26 1.61
CA VAL A 268 34.77 21.19 1.23
C VAL A 268 34.54 22.53 1.90
N VAL A 269 35.56 23.05 2.57
CA VAL A 269 35.61 24.42 3.10
C VAL A 269 36.43 25.26 2.13
N ARG A 270 35.71 25.95 1.24
CA ARG A 270 36.27 26.76 0.17
C ARG A 270 36.37 28.23 0.60
N TRP A 271 37.51 28.84 0.31
CA TRP A 271 37.67 30.29 0.45
C TRP A 271 36.92 31.09 -0.62
N VAL A 272 36.32 32.21 -0.23
CA VAL A 272 35.72 33.19 -1.15
C VAL A 272 36.43 34.55 -1.09
N GLY A 273 36.81 35.00 0.11
CA GLY A 273 37.49 36.28 0.33
C GLY A 273 36.72 37.21 1.27
N PRO A 274 37.16 38.48 1.41
CA PRO A 274 38.35 39.08 0.82
C PRO A 274 39.65 38.77 1.57
N SER A 275 39.60 38.41 2.85
CA SER A 275 40.75 38.07 3.72
C SER A 275 40.83 36.56 3.97
N THR A 276 41.88 36.08 4.66
CA THR A 276 41.89 34.73 5.24
C THR A 276 40.57 34.48 5.96
N SER A 277 39.92 33.37 5.66
CA SER A 277 38.65 33.00 6.27
C SER A 277 38.88 31.92 7.34
N ALA A 278 38.16 32.03 8.46
CA ALA A 278 37.86 31.00 9.46
C ALA A 278 38.97 29.96 9.79
N GLY A 279 39.28 29.82 11.07
CA GLY A 279 40.06 28.69 11.58
C GLY A 279 39.16 27.47 11.76
N VAL A 280 39.41 26.40 11.01
CA VAL A 280 38.68 25.12 11.16
C VAL A 280 39.44 24.21 12.11
N ALA A 281 38.73 23.58 13.03
CA ALA A 281 39.33 22.66 13.99
C ALA A 281 39.83 21.42 13.26
N TYR A 282 41.08 21.06 13.52
CA TYR A 282 41.84 20.06 12.80
C TYR A 282 42.62 19.18 13.77
N GLN A 283 42.88 17.94 13.36
CA GLN A 283 43.83 17.05 14.01
C GLN A 283 44.54 16.19 12.97
N SER A 284 45.78 15.86 13.28
CA SER A 284 46.56 14.81 12.62
C SER A 284 47.20 13.93 13.67
N GLY A 285 47.38 12.65 13.36
CA GLY A 285 47.85 11.68 14.34
C GLY A 285 46.70 11.15 15.20
N ASP A 286 46.60 9.83 15.29
CA ASP A 286 45.58 9.10 16.05
C ASP A 286 44.14 9.42 15.64
N VAL A 287 43.96 9.84 14.38
CA VAL A 287 42.64 10.07 13.78
C VAL A 287 42.27 8.82 13.01
N ALA A 288 41.93 7.76 13.75
CA ALA A 288 41.53 6.48 13.16
C ALA A 288 40.15 6.59 12.50
N ASP A 289 40.10 6.93 11.22
CA ASP A 289 38.92 6.69 10.40
C ASP A 289 39.30 6.03 9.08
N HIS A 290 38.93 4.74 8.95
CA HIS A 290 39.16 3.94 7.75
C HIS A 290 38.35 4.45 6.53
N PHE A 291 37.36 5.32 6.76
CA PHE A 291 36.40 5.80 5.77
C PHE A 291 36.42 7.33 5.58
N ALA A 292 37.21 8.06 6.35
CA ALA A 292 37.33 9.51 6.24
C ALA A 292 38.78 9.93 5.96
N ALA A 293 39.00 10.40 4.73
CA ALA A 293 40.27 11.00 4.30
C ALA A 293 40.16 12.53 4.37
N TYR A 294 41.14 13.18 4.99
CA TYR A 294 41.31 14.63 4.88
C TYR A 294 42.01 14.95 3.56
N ALA A 295 41.66 16.07 2.94
CA ALA A 295 42.40 16.61 1.82
C ALA A 295 42.61 18.12 1.96
N GLU A 296 43.75 18.58 1.49
CA GLU A 296 44.09 20.00 1.43
C GLU A 296 44.47 20.37 0.01
N SER A 297 43.94 21.49 -0.49
CA SER A 297 44.43 22.11 -1.71
C SER A 297 45.41 23.20 -1.35
N SER A 298 46.48 23.36 -2.14
CA SER A 298 47.43 24.48 -2.05
C SER A 298 47.29 25.50 -3.19
N ASN A 299 46.34 25.30 -4.11
CA ASN A 299 46.16 26.12 -5.32
C ASN A 299 44.68 26.41 -5.63
N GLY A 300 43.89 26.73 -4.60
CA GLY A 300 42.50 27.20 -4.77
C GLY A 300 41.54 26.14 -5.32
N GLY A 301 41.72 24.88 -4.91
CA GLY A 301 40.86 23.75 -5.25
C GLY A 301 41.18 23.05 -6.56
N SER A 302 42.29 23.41 -7.23
CA SER A 302 42.67 22.83 -8.52
C SER A 302 43.27 21.42 -8.36
N THR A 303 44.06 21.19 -7.31
CA THR A 303 44.61 19.88 -6.96
C THR A 303 44.51 19.64 -5.46
N TRP A 304 44.38 18.38 -5.05
CA TRP A 304 44.16 17.99 -3.67
C TRP A 304 45.24 17.00 -3.21
N THR A 305 45.79 17.26 -2.03
CA THR A 305 46.69 16.34 -1.33
C THR A 305 45.92 15.66 -0.21
N GLN A 306 45.77 14.34 -0.28
CA GLN A 306 45.05 13.56 0.73
C GLN A 306 45.98 13.06 1.84
N THR A 307 45.44 13.01 3.06
CA THR A 307 46.06 12.46 4.26
C THR A 307 45.04 11.59 4.99
N ASN A 308 45.40 10.32 5.22
CA ASN A 308 44.51 9.34 5.87
C ASN A 308 44.54 9.36 7.40
N ASP A 309 45.48 10.09 8.00
CA ASP A 309 45.62 10.22 9.46
C ASP A 309 45.45 11.70 9.86
N ALA A 310 44.42 12.32 9.30
CA ALA A 310 44.02 13.67 9.61
C ALA A 310 42.51 13.84 9.38
N ALA A 311 41.90 14.73 10.14
CA ALA A 311 40.52 15.13 9.93
C ALA A 311 40.25 16.56 10.39
N ILE A 312 39.18 17.14 9.85
CA ILE A 312 38.52 18.30 10.44
C ILE A 312 37.38 17.84 11.35
N ALA A 313 37.08 18.62 12.39
CA ALA A 313 35.97 18.32 13.28
C ALA A 313 34.62 18.53 12.59
N HIS A 314 33.88 17.44 12.38
CA HIS A 314 32.60 17.46 11.67
C HIS A 314 31.58 16.48 12.23
N ALA A 315 30.30 16.77 12.00
CA ALA A 315 29.20 15.83 12.18
C ALA A 315 28.25 15.92 10.98
N LEU A 316 27.92 14.78 10.38
CA LEU A 316 27.03 14.65 9.24
C LEU A 316 25.71 14.03 9.70
N TYR A 317 24.61 14.71 9.42
CA TYR A 317 23.25 14.24 9.65
C TYR A 317 22.51 14.08 8.33
N GLY A 318 21.60 13.11 8.31
CA GLY A 318 20.86 12.78 7.11
C GLY A 318 19.75 11.76 7.34
N THR A 319 19.10 11.41 6.25
CA THR A 319 18.07 10.36 6.18
C THR A 319 18.56 9.23 5.27
N TYR A 320 18.00 8.03 5.43
CA TYR A 320 18.22 6.92 4.51
C TYR A 320 16.90 6.27 4.10
N THR A 321 16.92 5.59 2.96
CA THR A 321 15.78 4.85 2.43
C THR A 321 16.04 3.36 2.52
N VAL A 322 15.14 2.62 3.16
CA VAL A 322 15.19 1.15 3.29
C VAL A 322 13.91 0.52 2.73
N PRO A 323 13.99 -0.66 2.10
CA PRO A 323 12.82 -1.45 1.77
C PRO A 323 12.24 -2.06 3.06
N VAL A 324 10.97 -1.77 3.34
CA VAL A 324 10.23 -2.33 4.48
C VAL A 324 9.14 -3.23 3.95
N THR A 325 9.20 -4.50 4.34
CA THR A 325 8.19 -5.49 3.98
C THR A 325 7.17 -5.61 5.10
N THR A 326 5.95 -5.16 4.85
CA THR A 326 4.82 -5.33 5.77
C THR A 326 3.99 -6.52 5.32
N SER A 327 3.53 -7.32 6.28
CA SER A 327 2.70 -8.48 6.02
C SER A 327 1.32 -8.28 6.63
N THR A 328 0.28 -8.36 5.82
CA THR A 328 -1.12 -8.20 6.26
C THR A 328 -1.88 -9.50 6.04
N ALA A 329 -2.68 -9.88 7.04
CA ALA A 329 -3.60 -11.00 6.90
C ALA A 329 -4.76 -10.59 5.99
N GLN A 330 -5.06 -11.42 5.00
CA GLN A 330 -6.19 -11.24 4.10
C GLN A 330 -7.02 -12.51 4.09
N THR A 331 -8.34 -12.34 4.18
CA THR A 331 -9.28 -13.45 4.06
C THR A 331 -9.51 -13.77 2.58
N ARG A 332 -9.38 -15.04 2.22
CA ARG A 332 -9.52 -15.55 0.85
C ARG A 332 -10.69 -16.53 0.80
N ALA A 333 -11.64 -16.32 -0.10
CA ALA A 333 -12.76 -17.24 -0.30
C ALA A 333 -12.25 -18.48 -1.05
N THR A 334 -12.44 -19.66 -0.48
CA THR A 334 -12.00 -20.93 -1.09
C THR A 334 -13.14 -21.66 -1.77
N THR A 335 -14.36 -21.52 -1.26
CA THR A 335 -15.56 -22.17 -1.79
C THR A 335 -16.72 -21.20 -1.73
N LEU A 336 -17.43 -21.02 -2.85
CA LEU A 336 -18.72 -20.34 -2.89
C LEU A 336 -19.82 -21.37 -2.70
N ARG A 337 -20.76 -21.09 -1.81
CA ARG A 337 -22.00 -21.85 -1.60
C ARG A 337 -23.18 -20.97 -1.95
N VAL A 338 -24.11 -21.51 -2.72
CA VAL A 338 -25.36 -20.84 -3.08
C VAL A 338 -26.52 -21.72 -2.65
N ARG A 339 -27.34 -21.19 -1.74
CA ARG A 339 -28.65 -21.74 -1.41
C ARG A 339 -29.72 -20.95 -2.14
N LEU A 340 -30.61 -21.63 -2.85
CA LEU A 340 -31.66 -21.03 -3.68
C LEU A 340 -32.95 -21.83 -3.58
N ASN A 341 -34.08 -21.15 -3.42
CA ASN A 341 -35.41 -21.74 -3.55
C ASN A 341 -36.29 -20.89 -4.47
N LEU A 342 -36.82 -21.50 -5.53
CA LEU A 342 -37.72 -20.85 -6.50
C LEU A 342 -39.19 -21.26 -6.33
N SER A 343 -39.54 -21.90 -5.21
CA SER A 343 -40.90 -22.35 -4.91
C SER A 343 -41.29 -22.08 -3.45
N SER A 344 -42.60 -21.98 -3.19
CA SER A 344 -43.15 -21.93 -1.84
C SER A 344 -42.93 -23.22 -1.06
N ASP A 345 -42.63 -24.31 -1.78
CA ASP A 345 -42.30 -25.60 -1.21
C ASP A 345 -40.87 -25.61 -0.66
N ALA A 346 -40.73 -25.77 0.65
CA ALA A 346 -39.43 -25.85 1.32
C ALA A 346 -38.62 -27.10 0.88
N ALA A 347 -39.26 -28.13 0.33
CA ALA A 347 -38.56 -29.29 -0.22
C ALA A 347 -37.91 -29.04 -1.60
N ALA A 348 -38.16 -27.88 -2.22
CA ALA A 348 -37.56 -27.48 -3.50
C ALA A 348 -36.25 -26.70 -3.35
N VAL A 349 -35.71 -26.56 -2.12
CA VAL A 349 -34.44 -25.87 -1.87
C VAL A 349 -33.29 -26.59 -2.57
N LEU A 350 -32.51 -25.83 -3.33
CA LEU A 350 -31.26 -26.25 -3.91
C LEU A 350 -30.09 -25.65 -3.11
N GLU A 351 -29.13 -26.48 -2.76
CA GLU A 351 -27.82 -26.05 -2.27
C GLU A 351 -26.74 -26.60 -3.18
N THR A 352 -25.89 -25.70 -3.68
CA THR A 352 -24.71 -26.07 -4.47
C THR A 352 -23.48 -25.33 -3.98
N SER A 353 -22.32 -25.89 -4.26
CA SER A 353 -21.04 -25.27 -3.91
C SER A 353 -19.98 -25.55 -4.95
N THR A 354 -19.12 -24.56 -5.22
CA THR A 354 -17.95 -24.74 -6.06
C THR A 354 -16.69 -24.22 -5.39
N ARG A 355 -15.57 -24.87 -5.65
CA ARG A 355 -14.26 -24.38 -5.24
C ARG A 355 -13.85 -23.23 -6.15
N LEU A 356 -13.40 -22.13 -5.55
CA LEU A 356 -12.90 -20.97 -6.27
C LEU A 356 -11.41 -21.16 -6.53
N MET A 357 -11.03 -21.31 -7.80
CA MET A 357 -9.65 -21.62 -8.18
C MET A 357 -8.69 -20.43 -7.96
N THR A 358 -9.21 -19.21 -8.12
CA THR A 358 -8.45 -17.97 -7.92
C THR A 358 -8.31 -17.57 -6.46
N GLU A 359 -9.06 -18.23 -5.57
CA GLU A 359 -9.22 -17.87 -4.16
C GLU A 359 -9.34 -16.33 -3.97
N PRO A 360 -10.45 -15.72 -4.43
CA PRO A 360 -10.62 -14.28 -4.41
C PRO A 360 -10.53 -13.71 -3.01
N VAL A 361 -10.18 -12.43 -2.92
CA VAL A 361 -10.27 -11.66 -1.68
C VAL A 361 -11.71 -11.67 -1.21
N LEU A 362 -11.96 -12.14 0.01
CA LEU A 362 -13.27 -12.10 0.64
C LEU A 362 -13.40 -10.83 1.47
N VAL A 363 -14.32 -9.95 1.07
CA VAL A 363 -14.71 -8.77 1.83
C VAL A 363 -16.06 -9.07 2.49
N VAL A 364 -16.09 -9.08 3.82
CA VAL A 364 -17.34 -9.26 4.56
C VAL A 364 -17.76 -7.89 5.06
N ASN A 365 -18.80 -7.33 4.46
CA ASN A 365 -19.45 -6.13 4.99
C ASN A 365 -20.58 -6.60 5.91
N PRO A 366 -20.54 -6.24 7.20
CA PRO A 366 -21.56 -6.66 8.17
C PRO A 366 -22.96 -6.15 7.83
#